data_AF-A0A660L1Y7-F1
#
_entry.id   AF-A0A660L1Y7-F1
#
_cell.length_a   1.000
_cell.length_b   1.000
_cell.length_c   1.000
_cell.angle_alpha   90.00
_cell.angle_beta   90.00
_cell.angle_gamma   90.00
#
_symmetry.space_group_name_H-M   'P 1'
#
loop_
_entity.id
_entity.type
_entity.pdbx_description
1 polymer ?
#
loop_
_entity_poly.entity_id
_entity_poly.type
_entity_poly.pdbx_seq_one_letter_code
_entity_poly.pdbx_strand_id
1 'polypeptide(L)'
;MLGALRRVPATAAVALFYLVLIVASLALQDGAVEVVGVGTLLLLLAYCCLRRSRRVEVFLCAAAPGGFGTLLHDVTGASPKWGLVLVPIMFGQLVAIDRADRRERQPTP
;
A
#
# COMPACT_ATOMS: atom_id res chain seq x y z
N MET A 1 6.27 17.51 -13.38
CA MET A 1 5.24 16.54 -12.90
C MET A 1 5.65 15.72 -11.68
N LEU A 2 6.92 15.34 -11.49
CA LEU A 2 7.39 14.56 -10.31
C LEU A 2 7.22 15.26 -8.93
N GLY A 3 7.10 16.58 -8.89
CA GLY A 3 6.93 17.35 -7.65
C GLY A 3 5.57 17.20 -6.97
N ALA A 4 4.51 16.93 -7.73
CA ALA A 4 3.15 16.80 -7.19
C ALA A 4 2.95 15.46 -6.46
N LEU A 5 3.48 14.37 -7.02
CA LEU A 5 3.50 13.03 -6.40
C LEU A 5 4.20 13.02 -5.03
N ARG A 6 5.21 13.88 -4.86
CA ARG A 6 5.96 14.06 -3.61
C ARG A 6 5.14 14.63 -2.45
N ARG A 7 3.99 15.25 -2.74
CA ARG A 7 3.07 15.82 -1.74
C ARG A 7 1.88 14.92 -1.43
N VAL A 8 1.70 13.83 -2.17
CA VAL A 8 0.59 12.90 -1.94
C VAL A 8 0.85 12.13 -0.63
N PRO A 9 -0.09 12.13 0.32
CA PRO A 9 0.04 11.37 1.56
C PRO A 9 0.07 9.86 1.29
N ALA A 10 0.79 9.09 2.11
CA ALA A 10 0.90 7.62 2.03
C ALA A 10 -0.48 6.98 1.96
N THR A 11 -1.36 7.46 2.83
CA THR A 11 -2.73 7.00 2.98
C THR A 11 -3.52 7.12 1.68
N ALA A 12 -3.45 8.27 0.99
CA ALA A 12 -4.12 8.45 -0.30
C ALA A 12 -3.51 7.57 -1.39
N ALA A 13 -2.18 7.46 -1.46
CA ALA A 13 -1.50 6.64 -2.46
C ALA A 13 -1.84 5.15 -2.31
N VAL A 14 -1.80 4.62 -1.09
CA VAL A 14 -2.14 3.23 -0.80
C VAL A 14 -3.64 2.98 -0.96
N ALA A 15 -4.50 3.93 -0.60
CA ALA A 15 -5.94 3.83 -0.85
C ALA A 15 -6.26 3.76 -2.36
N LEU A 16 -5.63 4.62 -3.17
CA LEU A 16 -5.75 4.58 -4.63
C LEU A 16 -5.25 3.25 -5.20
N PHE A 17 -4.11 2.75 -4.70
CA PHE A 17 -3.59 1.43 -5.08
C PHE A 17 -4.61 0.31 -4.83
N TYR A 18 -5.20 0.25 -3.62
CA TYR A 18 -6.22 -0.74 -3.32
C TYR A 18 -7.51 -0.54 -4.12
N LEU A 19 -7.90 0.70 -4.38
CA LEU A 19 -9.06 1.00 -5.20
C LEU A 19 -8.89 0.46 -6.63
N VAL A 20 -7.70 0.66 -7.23
CA VAL A 20 -7.37 0.12 -8.56
C VAL A 20 -7.41 -1.40 -8.54
N LEU A 21 -6.85 -2.05 -7.50
CA LEU A 21 -6.91 -3.51 -7.37
C LEU A 21 -8.34 -4.04 -7.24
N ILE A 22 -9.20 -3.37 -6.44
CA ILE A 22 -10.61 -3.75 -6.29
C ILE A 22 -11.33 -3.64 -7.63
N VAL A 23 -11.19 -2.50 -8.32
CA VAL A 23 -11.83 -2.28 -9.63
C VAL A 23 -11.32 -3.31 -10.65
N ALA A 24 -10.01 -3.56 -10.70
CA ALA A 24 -9.41 -4.55 -11.57
C ALA A 24 -9.95 -5.95 -11.30
N SER A 25 -10.05 -6.34 -10.02
CA SER A 25 -10.59 -7.65 -9.63
C SER A 25 -12.06 -7.85 -9.98
N LEU A 26 -12.84 -6.77 -10.07
CA LEU A 26 -14.26 -6.82 -10.44
C LEU A 26 -14.47 -6.77 -11.96
N ALA A 27 -13.56 -6.16 -12.70
CA ALA A 27 -13.73 -5.87 -14.14
C ALA A 27 -12.98 -6.84 -15.07
N LEU A 28 -11.95 -7.53 -14.57
CA LEU A 28 -11.05 -8.35 -15.39
C LEU A 28 -11.19 -9.85 -15.10
N GLN A 29 -10.96 -10.67 -16.12
CA GLN A 29 -10.85 -12.13 -15.97
C GLN A 29 -9.52 -12.50 -15.28
N ASP A 30 -9.48 -13.67 -14.63
CA ASP A 30 -8.43 -14.09 -13.66
C ASP A 30 -6.98 -13.83 -14.13
N GLY A 31 -6.66 -14.04 -15.40
CA GLY A 31 -5.31 -13.82 -15.93
C GLY A 31 -4.88 -12.35 -16.06
N ALA A 32 -5.82 -11.43 -16.28
CA ALA A 32 -5.52 -10.00 -16.40
C ALA A 32 -5.40 -9.32 -15.02
N VAL A 33 -6.01 -9.90 -13.98
CA VAL A 33 -5.91 -9.40 -12.60
C VAL A 33 -4.48 -9.51 -12.10
N GLU A 34 -3.76 -10.59 -12.43
CA GLU A 34 -2.36 -10.77 -12.02
C GLU A 34 -1.44 -9.72 -12.65
N VAL A 35 -1.58 -9.48 -13.95
CA VAL A 35 -0.81 -8.45 -14.67
C VAL A 35 -1.05 -7.07 -14.09
N VAL A 36 -2.32 -6.73 -13.80
CA VAL A 36 -2.64 -5.46 -13.14
C VAL A 36 -2.09 -5.42 -11.72
N GLY A 37 -2.16 -6.52 -10.96
CA GLY A 37 -1.57 -6.64 -9.64
C GLY A 37 -0.08 -6.30 -9.64
N VAL A 38 0.69 -6.93 -10.52
CA VAL A 38 2.14 -6.68 -10.68
C VAL A 38 2.40 -5.23 -11.13
N GLY A 39 1.66 -4.74 -12.12
CA GLY A 39 1.80 -3.36 -12.61
C GLY A 39 1.55 -2.33 -11.51
N THR A 40 0.49 -2.52 -10.71
CA THR A 40 0.14 -1.62 -9.61
C THR A 40 1.18 -1.71 -8.48
N LEU A 41 1.75 -2.89 -8.22
CA LEU A 41 2.84 -3.07 -7.26
C LEU A 41 4.10 -2.30 -7.68
N LEU A 42 4.46 -2.35 -8.97
CA LEU A 42 5.59 -1.58 -9.50
C LEU A 42 5.35 -0.07 -9.39
N LEU A 43 4.11 0.40 -9.60
CA LEU A 43 3.74 1.80 -9.39
C LEU A 43 3.87 2.20 -7.91
N LEU A 44 3.43 1.35 -6.99
CA LEU A 44 3.59 1.57 -5.55
C LEU A 44 5.07 1.62 -5.15
N LEU A 45 5.89 0.72 -5.71
CA LEU A 45 7.34 0.69 -5.50
C LEU A 45 8.00 1.98 -6.01
N ALA A 46 7.64 2.41 -7.23
CA ALA A 46 8.12 3.66 -7.80
C ALA A 46 7.72 4.87 -6.93
N TYR A 47 6.49 4.91 -6.42
CA TYR A 47 6.03 5.93 -5.47
C TYR A 47 6.88 5.92 -4.19
N CYS A 48 7.14 4.75 -3.62
CA CYS A 48 8.00 4.61 -2.44
C CYS A 48 9.43 5.11 -2.72
N CYS A 49 10.01 4.80 -3.89
CA CYS A 49 11.32 5.28 -4.31
C CYS A 49 11.39 6.81 -4.48
N LEU A 50 10.29 7.46 -4.83
CA LEU A 50 10.22 8.92 -4.97
C LEU A 50 10.04 9.67 -3.63
N ARG A 51 9.54 8.98 -2.60
CA ARG A 51 9.33 9.54 -1.27
C ARG A 51 10.68 9.75 -0.58
N ARG A 52 10.87 10.84 0.17
CA ARG A 52 12.19 11.18 0.74
C ARG A 52 12.48 10.36 2.01
N SER A 53 11.48 10.16 2.85
CA SER A 53 11.52 9.50 4.17
C SER A 53 10.59 8.28 4.20
N ARG A 54 10.88 7.32 5.10
CA ARG A 54 10.00 6.18 5.47
C ARG A 54 9.47 5.32 4.31
N ARG A 55 10.26 5.21 3.23
CA ARG A 55 9.90 4.48 1.99
C ARG A 55 9.57 3.01 2.27
N VAL A 56 10.42 2.35 3.06
CA VAL A 56 10.30 0.94 3.40
C VAL A 56 9.09 0.68 4.30
N GLU A 57 8.82 1.56 5.26
CA GLU A 57 7.65 1.45 6.15
C GLU A 57 6.33 1.50 5.37
N VAL A 58 6.23 2.42 4.39
CA VAL A 58 5.03 2.53 3.54
C VAL A 58 4.84 1.29 2.67
N PHE A 59 5.92 0.80 2.05
CA PHE A 59 5.86 -0.41 1.23
C PHE A 59 5.46 -1.64 2.06
N LEU A 60 6.10 -1.85 3.21
CA LEU A 60 5.80 -2.97 4.10
C LEU A 60 4.36 -2.90 4.62
N CYS A 61 3.88 -1.71 5.01
CA CYS A 61 2.49 -1.52 5.41
C CYS A 61 1.53 -1.94 4.29
N ALA A 62 1.76 -1.47 3.07
CA ALA A 62 0.90 -1.76 1.93
C ALA A 62 0.96 -3.24 1.47
N ALA A 63 2.11 -3.90 1.61
CA ALA A 63 2.28 -5.30 1.23
C ALA A 63 1.80 -6.28 2.32
N ALA A 64 1.77 -5.85 3.59
CA ALA A 64 1.49 -6.71 4.74
C ALA A 64 0.15 -7.46 4.68
N PRO A 65 -0.99 -6.85 4.31
CA PRO A 65 -2.26 -7.57 4.25
C PRO A 65 -2.25 -8.74 3.25
N GLY A 66 -1.62 -8.52 2.09
CA GLY A 66 -1.47 -9.56 1.06
C GLY A 66 -0.54 -10.68 1.54
N GLY A 67 0.67 -10.33 1.99
CA GLY A 67 1.65 -11.32 2.44
C GLY A 67 1.17 -12.15 3.63
N PHE A 68 0.52 -11.51 4.61
CA PHE A 68 -0.06 -12.22 5.75
C PHE A 68 -1.22 -13.13 5.34
N GLY A 69 -2.10 -12.67 4.43
CA GLY A 69 -3.20 -13.49 3.92
C GLY A 69 -2.70 -14.78 3.27
N THR A 70 -1.65 -14.69 2.45
CA THR A 70 -1.03 -15.86 1.79
C THR A 70 -0.34 -16.77 2.81
N LEU A 71 0.50 -16.21 3.69
CA LEU A 71 1.19 -17.01 4.71
C LEU A 71 0.23 -17.73 5.65
N LEU A 72 -0.85 -17.07 6.06
CA LEU A 72 -1.86 -17.67 6.92
C LEU A 72 -2.60 -18.81 6.19
N HIS A 73 -2.89 -18.63 4.90
CA HIS A 73 -3.45 -19.68 4.06
C HIS A 73 -2.50 -20.89 3.97
N ASP A 74 -1.23 -20.66 3.69
CA ASP A 74 -0.23 -21.73 3.53
C ASP A 74 -0.01 -22.53 4.82
N VAL A 75 -0.04 -21.87 5.98
CA VAL A 75 0.23 -22.52 7.28
C VAL A 75 -1.00 -23.20 7.87
N THR A 76 -2.19 -22.59 7.73
CA THR A 76 -3.40 -23.03 8.46
C THR A 76 -4.54 -23.50 7.56
N GLY A 77 -4.41 -23.36 6.24
CA GLY A 77 -5.49 -23.59 5.28
C GLY A 77 -6.61 -22.55 5.35
N ALA A 78 -6.47 -21.51 6.17
CA ALA A 78 -7.49 -20.49 6.35
C ALA A 78 -7.72 -19.68 5.07
N SER A 79 -8.89 -19.07 4.92
CA SER A 79 -9.19 -18.25 3.73
C SER A 79 -8.17 -17.10 3.55
N PRO A 80 -7.65 -16.84 2.34
CA PRO A 80 -6.76 -15.71 2.08
C PRO A 80 -7.36 -14.35 2.48
N LYS A 81 -8.69 -14.28 2.57
CA LYS A 81 -9.46 -13.09 3.00
C LYS A 81 -9.16 -12.66 4.43
N TRP A 82 -8.58 -13.53 5.28
CA TRP A 82 -8.15 -13.15 6.62
C TRP A 82 -7.08 -12.05 6.62
N GLY A 83 -6.35 -11.87 5.52
CA GLY A 83 -5.47 -10.71 5.32
C GLY A 83 -6.19 -9.36 5.42
N LEU A 84 -7.50 -9.30 5.16
CA LEU A 84 -8.31 -8.08 5.27
C LEU A 84 -8.40 -7.55 6.71
N VAL A 85 -8.22 -8.41 7.73
CA VAL A 85 -8.21 -7.99 9.14
C VAL A 85 -7.05 -7.04 9.43
N LEU A 86 -5.96 -7.09 8.67
CA LEU A 86 -4.83 -6.19 8.81
C LEU A 86 -5.02 -4.84 8.11
N VAL A 87 -6.02 -4.70 7.23
CA VAL A 87 -6.24 -3.46 6.46
C VAL A 87 -6.49 -2.25 7.36
N PRO A 88 -7.35 -2.30 8.40
CA PRO A 88 -7.54 -1.17 9.33
C PRO A 88 -6.25 -0.80 10.07
N ILE A 89 -5.48 -1.81 10.50
CA ILE A 89 -4.21 -1.63 11.20
C ILE A 89 -3.19 -0.95 10.29
N MET A 90 -3.09 -1.41 9.05
CA MET A 90 -2.27 -0.80 8.01
C MET A 90 -2.65 0.68 7.82
N PHE A 91 -3.93 1.01 7.69
CA PHE A 91 -4.36 2.41 7.54
C PHE A 91 -3.98 3.26 8.75
N GLY A 92 -4.10 2.72 9.97
CA GLY A 92 -3.62 3.39 11.18
C GLY A 92 -2.12 3.70 11.13
N GLN A 93 -1.30 2.74 10.70
CA GLN A 93 0.14 2.92 10.53
C GLN A 93 0.49 3.95 9.44
N LEU A 94 -0.21 3.90 8.30
CA LEU A 94 -0.01 4.89 7.23
C LEU A 94 -0.35 6.31 7.67
N VAL A 95 -1.41 6.50 8.47
CA VAL A 95 -1.74 7.80 9.08
C VAL A 95 -0.64 8.25 10.04
N ALA A 96 -0.08 7.33 10.84
CA ALA A 96 1.02 7.65 11.75
C ALA A 96 2.29 8.08 10.98
N ILE A 97 2.62 7.37 9.90
CA ILE A 97 3.73 7.71 8.98
C ILE A 97 3.50 9.09 8.37
N ASP A 98 2.30 9.39 7.88
CA ASP A 98 1.98 10.71 7.30
C ASP A 98 2.09 11.84 8.34
N ARG A 99 1.70 11.59 9.59
CA ARG A 99 1.88 12.57 10.69
C ARG A 99 3.34 12.78 11.03
N ALA A 100 4.15 11.71 11.07
CA ALA A 100 5.58 11.79 11.32
C ALA A 100 6.31 12.58 10.21
N ASP A 101 5.99 12.28 8.95
CA ASP A 101 6.53 12.99 7.77
C ASP A 101 6.19 14.50 7.79
N ARG A 102 5.04 14.90 8.35
CA ARG A 102 4.68 16.32 8.49
C ARG A 102 5.51 17.02 9.57
N ARG A 103 5.83 16.35 10.67
CA ARG A 103 6.65 16.89 11.76
C ARG A 103 8.09 17.16 11.29
N GLU A 104 8.66 16.25 10.51
CA GLU A 104 10.02 16.42 9.94
C GLU A 104 10.13 17.58 8.94
N ARG A 105 9.00 18.06 8.39
CA ARG A 105 8.96 19.19 7.44
C ARG A 105 8.73 20.55 8.10
N GLN A 106 8.39 20.60 9.39
CA GLN A 106 8.31 21.86 10.12
C GLN A 106 9.71 22.18 10.67
N PRO A 107 10.34 23.30 10.25
CA PRO A 107 11.59 23.74 10.86
C PRO A 107 11.33 24.04 12.33
N THR A 108 12.14 23.46 13.22
CA THR A 108 12.18 23.85 14.64
C THR A 108 12.45 25.36 14.73
N PRO A 109 11.68 26.10 15.56
CA PRO A 109 11.82 27.56 15.71
C PRO A 109 13.18 27.96 16.27
#